data_AF-A0ABD5FKN6-F1
#
_entry.id   AF-A0ABD5FKN6-F1
#
_cell.length_a   1.000
_cell.length_b   1.000
_cell.length_c   1.000
_cell.angle_alpha   90.00
_cell.angle_beta   90.00
_cell.angle_gamma   90.00
#
_symmetry.space_group_name_H-M   'P 1'
#
loop_
_entity.id
_entity.type
_entity.pdbx_description
1 polymer ?
#
loop_
_entity_poly.entity_id
_entity_poly.type
_entity_poly.pdbx_seq_one_letter_code
_entity_poly.pdbx_strand_id
1 'polypeptide(L)' 'MIITDFAEIVEIKRNREGKTLKYLADLIGGKSIVYTKQVIAGIQNGENARKYRQIIADDLGISLAELEEMKNSNGEGK' A
#
# COMPACT_ATOMS: atom_id res chain seq x y z
N MET A 1 4.12 19.13 3.81
CA MET A 1 3.25 18.00 4.18
C MET A 1 4.02 16.75 3.82
N ILE A 2 4.47 15.97 4.81
CA ILE A 2 5.22 14.74 4.55
C ILE A 2 4.20 13.67 4.17
N ILE A 3 4.27 13.20 2.93
CA ILE A 3 3.46 12.10 2.41
C ILE A 3 3.95 10.82 3.12
N THR A 4 3.22 10.37 4.15
CA THR A 4 3.58 9.17 4.93
C THR A 4 2.47 8.13 4.97
N ASP A 5 1.45 8.22 4.11
CA ASP A 5 0.44 7.17 3.99
C ASP A 5 0.70 6.32 2.74
N PHE A 6 0.82 5.00 2.93
CA PHE A 6 1.04 4.02 1.85
C PHE A 6 0.02 4.21 0.72
N ALA A 7 -1.21 4.60 1.04
CA ALA A 7 -2.26 4.85 0.07
C ALA A 7 -1.92 5.97 -0.93
N GLU A 8 -1.31 7.05 -0.46
CA GLU A 8 -0.96 8.20 -1.30
C GLU A 8 0.19 7.85 -2.25
N ILE A 9 1.22 7.15 -1.75
CA ILE A 9 2.34 6.70 -2.58
C ILE A 9 1.87 5.72 -3.66
N VAL A 10 1.00 4.77 -3.29
CA VAL A 10 0.39 3.84 -4.24
C VAL A 10 -0.37 4.59 -5.32
N GLU A 11 -1.15 5.61 -4.96
CA GLU A 11 -1.89 6.41 -5.94
C GLU A 11 -0.96 7.15 -6.91
N ILE A 12 0.08 7.82 -6.40
CA ILE A 12 1.05 8.55 -7.23
C ILE A 12 1.77 7.60 -8.20
N LYS A 13 2.31 6.49 -7.69
CA LYS A 13 3.07 5.51 -8.49
C LYS A 13 2.19 4.85 -9.55
N ARG A 14 1.03 4.36 -9.13
CA ARG A 14 0.05 3.73 -10.03
C ARG A 14 -0.35 4.67 -11.17
N ASN A 15 -0.63 5.95 -10.87
CA ASN A 15 -1.04 6.92 -11.87
C ASN A 15 0.11 7.26 -12.84
N ARG A 16 1.35 7.37 -12.36
CA ARG A 16 2.54 7.58 -13.21
C ARG A 16 2.80 6.43 -14.18
N GLU A 17 2.53 5.20 -13.74
CA GLU A 17 2.73 3.98 -14.53
C GLU A 17 1.50 3.60 -15.37
N GLY A 18 0.42 4.38 -15.33
CA GLY A 18 -0.82 4.08 -16.05
C GLY A 18 -1.53 2.81 -15.57
N LYS A 19 -1.18 2.30 -14.38
CA LYS A 19 -1.81 1.11 -13.80
C LYS A 19 -3.19 1.47 -13.27
N THR A 20 -4.15 0.55 -13.37
CA THR A 20 -5.51 0.79 -12.86
C THR A 20 -5.69 0.14 -11.49
N LEU A 21 -6.73 0.53 -10.75
CA LEU A 21 -7.12 -0.19 -9.54
C LEU A 21 -7.56 -1.63 -9.84
N LYS A 22 -8.14 -1.87 -11.03
CA LYS A 22 -8.47 -3.22 -11.49
C LYS A 22 -7.21 -4.06 -11.64
N TYR A 23 -6.17 -3.50 -12.26
CA TYR A 23 -4.88 -4.16 -12.38
C TYR A 23 -4.31 -4.57 -11.00
N LEU A 24 -4.31 -3.67 -10.01
CA LEU A 24 -3.84 -4.01 -8.67
C LEU A 24 -4.71 -5.09 -8.01
N ALA A 25 -6.01 -5.10 -8.28
CA ALA A 25 -6.93 -6.08 -7.74
C ALA A 25 -6.69 -7.48 -8.35
N ASP A 26 -6.40 -7.54 -9.65
CA ASP A 26 -6.00 -8.76 -10.36
C ASP A 26 -4.64 -9.27 -9.85
N LEU A 27 -3.67 -8.37 -9.67
CA LEU A 27 -2.33 -8.66 -9.14
C LEU A 27 -2.37 -9.38 -7.78
N ILE A 28 -3.25 -8.98 -6.88
CA ILE A 28 -3.38 -9.59 -5.53
C ILE A 28 -4.32 -10.80 -5.50
N GLY A 29 -4.51 -11.47 -6.64
CA GLY A 29 -5.28 -12.71 -6.75
C GLY A 29 -6.75 -12.49 -7.09
N GLY A 30 -7.04 -11.61 -8.04
CA GLY A 30 -8.39 -11.40 -8.60
C GLY A 30 -9.40 -10.88 -7.57
N LYS A 31 -8.98 -9.98 -6.68
CA LYS A 31 -9.85 -9.39 -5.65
C LYS A 31 -10.76 -8.31 -6.23
N SER A 32 -11.73 -7.86 -5.42
CA SER A 32 -12.52 -6.70 -5.80
C SER A 32 -11.71 -5.41 -5.66
N ILE A 33 -12.06 -4.40 -6.47
CA ILE A 33 -11.47 -3.06 -6.38
C ILE A 33 -11.68 -2.47 -4.97
N VAL A 34 -12.86 -2.68 -4.38
CA VAL A 34 -13.19 -2.20 -3.03
C VAL A 34 -12.26 -2.80 -1.98
N TYR A 35 -12.09 -4.13 -2.00
CA TYR A 35 -11.18 -4.80 -1.07
C TYR A 35 -9.74 -4.32 -1.25
N THR A 36 -9.30 -4.16 -2.51
CA THR A 36 -7.96 -3.67 -2.84
C THR A 36 -7.72 -2.26 -2.26
N LYS A 37 -8.69 -1.35 -2.37
CA LYS A 37 -8.62 -0.03 -1.74
C LYS A 37 -8.50 -0.12 -0.21
N GLN A 38 -9.25 -1.03 0.43
CA GLN A 38 -9.17 -1.21 1.89
C GLN A 38 -7.83 -1.80 2.34
N VAL A 39 -7.22 -2.67 1.54
CA VAL A 39 -5.86 -3.19 1.78
C VAL A 39 -4.83 -2.06 1.71
N ILE A 40 -4.91 -1.23 0.66
CA ILE A 40 -4.05 -0.07 0.44
C ILE A 40 -4.21 0.96 1.57
N ALA A 41 -5.45 1.24 1.97
CA ALA A 41 -5.74 2.18 3.07
C ALA A 41 -5.44 1.61 4.48
N GLY A 42 -4.92 0.38 4.59
CA GLY A 42 -4.63 -0.24 5.88
C GLY A 42 -5.85 -0.71 6.69
N ILE A 43 -7.08 -0.53 6.19
CA ILE A 43 -8.33 -0.97 6.82
C ILE A 43 -8.36 -2.49 6.97
N GLN A 44 -7.98 -3.22 5.91
CA GLN A 44 -7.75 -4.66 5.98
C GLN A 44 -6.32 -4.91 6.45
N ASN A 45 -6.14 -5.56 7.60
CA ASN A 45 -4.82 -5.69 8.23
C ASN A 45 -4.47 -7.12 8.70
N GLY A 46 -5.26 -8.11 8.30
CA GLY A 46 -4.93 -9.53 8.51
C GLY A 46 -3.70 -9.97 7.70
N GLU A 47 -3.20 -11.17 7.98
CA GLU A 47 -1.98 -11.71 7.37
C GLU A 47 -1.97 -11.60 5.84
N ASN A 48 -3.07 -11.99 5.19
CA ASN A 48 -3.20 -11.89 3.73
C ASN A 48 -3.17 -10.44 3.24
N ALA A 49 -3.79 -9.50 3.96
CA ALA A 49 -3.76 -8.09 3.57
C ALA A 49 -2.36 -7.49 3.67
N ARG A 50 -1.55 -7.92 4.66
CA ARG A 50 -0.13 -7.54 4.74
C ARG A 50 0.66 -8.08 3.55
N LYS A 51 0.47 -9.35 3.19
CA LYS A 51 1.08 -9.95 1.98
C LYS A 51 0.68 -9.20 0.71
N TYR A 52 -0.59 -8.83 0.57
CA TYR A 52 -1.07 -8.06 -0.58
C TYR A 52 -0.46 -6.65 -0.64
N ARG A 53 -0.25 -5.98 0.49
CA ARG A 53 0.48 -4.70 0.51
C ARG A 53 1.93 -4.86 0.07
N GLN A 54 2.61 -5.92 0.49
CA GLN A 54 3.96 -6.22 0.02
C GLN A 54 3.99 -6.40 -1.50
N ILE A 55 3.08 -7.23 -2.04
CA ILE A 55 2.99 -7.47 -3.50
C ILE A 55 2.76 -6.16 -4.27
N ILE A 56 1.84 -5.31 -3.80
CA ILE A 56 1.55 -4.01 -4.42
C ILE A 56 2.77 -3.10 -4.32
N ALA A 57 3.48 -3.10 -3.19
CA ALA A 57 4.66 -2.27 -3.00
C ALA A 57 5.79 -2.69 -3.93
N ASP A 58 6.05 -3.99 -4.04
CA ASP A 58 7.09 -4.54 -4.92
C ASP A 58 6.80 -4.22 -6.39
N ASP A 59 5.56 -4.38 -6.84
CA ASP A 59 5.14 -4.07 -8.21
C ASP A 59 5.26 -2.58 -8.57
N LEU A 60 5.06 -1.69 -7.59
CA LEU A 60 5.17 -0.23 -7.76
C LEU A 60 6.55 0.33 -7.38
N GLY A 61 7.50 -0.54 -7.02
CA GLY A 61 8.84 -0.15 -6.55
C GLY A 61 8.78 0.80 -5.35
N ILE A 62 7.95 0.47 -4.36
CA ILE A 62 7.80 1.19 -3.09
C ILE A 62 8.57 0.42 -2.02
N SER A 63 9.56 1.07 -1.39
CA SER A 63 10.26 0.49 -0.24
C SER A 63 9.37 0.59 1.01
N LEU A 64 8.91 -0.54 1.53
CA LEU A 64 8.10 -0.57 2.76
C LEU A 64 8.92 -0.34 4.03
N ALA A 65 10.23 -0.58 4.02
CA ALA A 65 11.11 -0.35 5.17
C ALA A 65 11.12 1.12 5.60
N GLU A 66 11.13 2.04 4.64
CA GLU A 66 11.11 3.49 4.90
C GLU A 66 9.77 3.94 5.52
N LEU A 67 8.67 3.23 5.23
CA LEU A 67 7.34 3.53 5.79
C LEU A 67 7.17 3.05 7.23
N GLU A 68 7.81 1.95 7.62
CA GLU A 68 7.78 1.44 9.00
C GLU A 68 8.69 2.26 9.93
N GLU A 69 9.89 2.65 9.46
CA GLU A 69 10.80 3.52 10.21
C GLU A 69 10.16 4.89 10.52
N MET A 70 9.39 5.46 9.59
CA MET A 70 8.64 6.71 9.81
C MET A 70 7.50 6.57 10.82
N LYS A 71 6.86 5.38 10.92
CA LYS A 71 5.84 5.12 11.94
C LYS A 71 6.45 4.98 13.33
N ASN A 72 7.57 4.27 13.44
CA ASN A 72 8.26 4.04 14.72
C ASN A 72 8.95 5.31 15.23
N SER A 73 9.41 6.19 14.33
CA SER A 73 9.98 7.50 14.70
C SER A 73 8.95 8.50 15.25
N ASN A 74 7.66 8.26 14.98
CA ASN A 74 6.54 9.09 15.46
C ASN A 74 5.76 8.44 16.62
N GLY A 75 6.25 7.32 17.16
CA GLY A 75 5.58 6.55 18.20
C GLY A 75 6.57 5.92 19.18
N GLU A 76 7.21 6.74 20.01
CA GLU A 76 7.63 6.41 21.39
C GLU A 76 8.15 7.68 22.10
N GLY A 77 7.23 8.58 22.41
CA GLY A 77 7.36 9.49 23.56
C GLY A 77 6.56 8.87 24.70
N LYS A 78 7.29 8.36 25.70
CA LYS A 78 6.87 7.85 27.02
C LYS A 78 5.42 8.11 27.46
#